data_AF-A0A961NNE4-F1
#
_entry.id   AF-A0A961NNE4-F1
#
_cell.length_a   1.000
_cell.length_b   1.000
_cell.length_c   1.000
_cell.angle_alpha   90.00
_cell.angle_beta   90.00
_cell.angle_gamma   90.00
#
_symmetry.space_group_name_H-M   'P 1'
#
loop_
_entity.id
_entity.type
_entity.pdbx_description
1 polymer ?
#
loop_
_entity_poly.entity_id
_entity_poly.type
_entity_poly.pdbx_seq_one_letter_code
_entity_poly.pdbx_strand_id
1 'polypeptide(L)'
;MLHDTMRRLRVGPRLTLGFIVLIIGFLIPAIFTFIQTKSISKNTARIVDVHLPIIARTSGLALNVSQTQQWLTDASVTGDREGIQFAREEARLLHERIDSISDYYQKMGDQAAVDELKQLRAKYDATSELGIRMANAYIDGDRNLGNLLMESFDADCASLLSAVENFRKHQHELILNNGRSIISANEKSSMAIVIAFAAGLGICILIAYLVSRSITQPLGAMTR
;
A
#
# COMPACT_ATOMS: atom_id res chain seq x y z
N MET A 1 -28.94 -13.80 42.31
CA MET A 1 -29.65 -12.49 42.28
C MET A 1 -30.53 -12.29 41.04
N LEU A 2 -30.04 -12.48 39.80
CA LEU A 2 -30.86 -12.35 38.57
C LEU A 2 -32.06 -13.32 38.45
N HIS A 3 -31.96 -14.50 39.09
CA HIS A 3 -32.98 -15.55 39.00
C HIS A 3 -34.29 -15.18 39.73
N ASP A 4 -34.20 -14.42 40.83
CA ASP A 4 -35.38 -14.02 41.63
C ASP A 4 -36.09 -12.78 41.06
N THR A 5 -35.35 -11.88 40.42
CA THR A 5 -35.91 -10.67 39.80
C THR A 5 -36.82 -11.03 38.62
N MET A 6 -36.48 -12.08 37.87
CA MET A 6 -37.25 -12.56 36.72
C MET A 6 -38.63 -13.12 37.12
N ARG A 7 -38.79 -13.70 38.32
CA ARG A 7 -40.03 -14.34 38.77
C ARG A 7 -41.16 -13.38 39.15
N ARG A 8 -40.87 -12.09 39.39
CA ARG A 8 -41.87 -11.08 39.81
C ARG A 8 -42.43 -10.20 38.69
N LEU A 9 -41.90 -10.28 37.48
CA LEU A 9 -42.38 -9.47 36.33
C LEU A 9 -43.65 -10.08 35.70
N ARG A 10 -44.60 -9.24 35.23
CA ARG A 10 -45.73 -9.69 34.39
C ARG A 10 -45.20 -10.28 33.06
N VAL A 11 -45.99 -11.11 32.38
CA VAL A 11 -45.56 -11.85 31.17
C VAL A 11 -45.05 -10.91 30.05
N GLY A 12 -45.67 -9.73 29.88
CA GLY A 12 -45.28 -8.74 28.87
C GLY A 12 -43.83 -8.24 28.98
N PRO A 13 -43.41 -7.66 30.12
CA PRO A 13 -42.02 -7.21 30.34
C PRO A 13 -40.93 -8.27 30.11
N ARG A 14 -41.23 -9.56 30.33
CA ARG A 14 -40.26 -10.65 30.11
C ARG A 14 -40.03 -10.93 28.62
N LEU A 15 -41.10 -10.81 27.83
CA LEU A 15 -41.09 -11.05 26.39
C LEU A 15 -40.38 -9.91 25.64
N THR A 16 -40.63 -8.66 26.04
CA THR A 16 -39.91 -7.50 25.51
C THR A 16 -38.43 -7.51 25.88
N LEU A 17 -38.06 -7.93 27.10
CA LEU A 17 -36.65 -8.07 27.49
C LEU A 17 -35.91 -9.08 26.60
N GLY A 18 -36.52 -10.24 26.33
CA GLY A 18 -35.94 -11.26 25.43
C GLY A 18 -35.74 -10.75 24.01
N PHE A 19 -36.71 -9.99 23.49
CA PHE A 19 -36.63 -9.37 22.17
C PHE A 19 -35.54 -8.28 22.08
N ILE A 20 -35.39 -7.46 23.13
CA ILE A 20 -34.34 -6.43 23.20
C ILE A 20 -32.95 -7.08 23.18
N VAL A 21 -32.74 -8.16 23.93
CA VAL A 21 -31.45 -8.87 23.93
C VAL A 21 -31.16 -9.52 22.59
N LEU A 22 -32.17 -10.07 21.92
CA LEU A 22 -32.07 -10.57 20.54
C LEU A 22 -31.60 -9.46 19.58
N ILE A 23 -32.28 -8.31 19.60
CA ILE A 23 -31.94 -7.17 18.74
C ILE A 23 -30.51 -6.67 18.99
N ILE A 24 -30.11 -6.54 20.26
CA ILE A 24 -28.75 -6.13 20.64
C ILE A 24 -27.70 -7.17 20.18
N GLY A 25 -28.02 -8.46 20.29
CA GLY A 25 -27.16 -9.56 19.85
C GLY A 25 -26.85 -9.53 18.36
N PHE A 26 -27.77 -9.04 17.53
CA PHE A 26 -27.55 -8.85 16.08
C PHE A 26 -26.94 -7.49 15.72
N LEU A 27 -27.24 -6.44 16.48
CA LEU A 27 -26.73 -5.08 16.22
C LEU A 27 -25.22 -4.95 16.46
N ILE A 28 -24.68 -5.57 17.51
CA ILE A 28 -23.25 -5.44 17.86
C ILE A 28 -22.35 -6.02 16.74
N PRO A 29 -22.57 -7.26 16.26
CA PRO A 29 -21.80 -7.80 15.13
C PRO A 29 -21.99 -7.00 13.84
N ALA A 30 -23.20 -6.48 13.59
CA ALA A 30 -23.50 -5.69 12.38
C ALA A 30 -22.74 -4.36 12.37
N ILE A 31 -22.71 -3.62 13.50
CA ILE A 31 -21.96 -2.36 13.64
C ILE A 31 -20.46 -2.64 13.53
N PHE A 32 -19.97 -3.69 14.19
CA PHE A 32 -18.56 -4.07 14.12
C PHE A 32 -18.15 -4.42 12.68
N THR A 33 -18.95 -5.21 11.98
CA THR A 33 -18.75 -5.55 10.56
C THR A 33 -18.74 -4.29 9.69
N PHE A 34 -19.68 -3.37 9.90
CA PHE A 34 -19.76 -2.12 9.13
C PHE A 34 -18.51 -1.23 9.30
N ILE A 35 -18.01 -1.08 10.53
CA ILE A 35 -16.77 -0.34 10.81
C ILE A 35 -15.58 -1.02 10.12
N GLN A 36 -15.52 -2.36 10.17
CA GLN A 36 -14.43 -3.13 9.60
C GLN A 36 -14.42 -3.08 8.06
N THR A 37 -15.57 -3.22 7.41
CA THR A 37 -15.73 -3.06 5.95
C THR A 37 -15.31 -1.67 5.49
N LYS A 38 -15.63 -0.60 6.25
CA LYS A 38 -15.13 0.75 5.94
C LYS A 38 -13.61 0.87 6.04
N SER A 39 -13.00 0.24 7.05
CA SER A 39 -11.54 0.19 7.20
C SER A 39 -10.86 -0.54 6.03
N ILE A 40 -11.43 -1.67 5.61
CA ILE A 40 -10.95 -2.46 4.46
C ILE A 40 -11.06 -1.65 3.17
N SER A 41 -12.23 -1.05 2.90
CA SER A 41 -12.44 -0.24 1.69
C SER A 41 -11.47 0.94 1.61
N LYS A 42 -11.17 1.62 2.73
CA LYS A 42 -10.19 2.71 2.80
C LYS A 42 -8.75 2.24 2.55
N ASN A 43 -8.39 1.06 3.05
CA ASN A 43 -7.06 0.47 2.84
C ASN A 43 -6.89 -0.08 1.41
N THR A 44 -7.93 -0.64 0.81
CA THR A 44 -7.93 -1.12 -0.59
C THR A 44 -7.85 0.03 -1.59
N ALA A 45 -8.59 1.12 -1.36
CA ALA A 45 -8.48 2.33 -2.20
C ALA A 45 -7.06 2.93 -2.16
N ARG A 46 -6.42 2.93 -0.98
CA ARG A 46 -5.04 3.38 -0.83
C ARG A 46 -4.04 2.53 -1.64
N ILE A 47 -4.24 1.21 -1.73
CA ILE A 47 -3.37 0.31 -2.53
C ILE A 47 -3.52 0.58 -4.02
N VAL A 48 -4.76 0.68 -4.53
CA VAL A 48 -5.01 0.81 -5.97
C VAL A 48 -4.73 2.22 -6.47
N ASP A 49 -5.19 3.25 -5.76
CA ASP A 49 -5.12 4.63 -6.27
C ASP A 49 -3.78 5.31 -6.01
N VAL A 50 -2.95 4.76 -5.10
CA VAL A 50 -1.72 5.42 -4.65
C VAL A 50 -0.46 4.61 -4.95
N HIS A 51 -0.44 3.29 -4.74
CA HIS A 51 0.77 2.50 -4.94
C HIS A 51 1.02 2.12 -6.42
N LEU A 52 -0.03 1.80 -7.19
CA LEU A 52 0.13 1.43 -8.60
C LEU A 52 0.72 2.55 -9.48
N PRO A 53 0.28 3.82 -9.38
CA PRO A 53 0.88 4.92 -10.15
C PRO A 53 2.35 5.15 -9.81
N ILE A 54 2.74 4.91 -8.55
CA ILE A 54 4.13 5.08 -8.10
C ILE A 54 5.03 4.00 -8.68
N ILE A 55 4.59 2.74 -8.75
CA ILE A 55 5.34 1.66 -9.41
C ILE A 55 5.61 2.02 -10.88
N ALA A 56 4.60 2.53 -11.60
CA ALA A 56 4.77 2.96 -12.99
C ALA A 56 5.76 4.14 -13.13
N ARG A 57 5.75 5.09 -12.17
CA ARG A 57 6.69 6.22 -12.16
C ARG A 57 8.12 5.77 -11.88
N THR A 58 8.32 4.82 -10.95
CA THR A 58 9.63 4.23 -10.64
C THR A 58 10.21 3.48 -11.84
N SER A 59 9.39 2.74 -12.60
CA SER A 59 9.84 2.13 -13.87
C SER A 59 10.33 3.16 -14.90
N GLY A 60 9.79 4.38 -14.86
CA GLY A 60 10.24 5.49 -15.69
C GLY A 60 11.67 5.94 -15.39
N LEU A 61 12.16 5.79 -14.15
CA LEU A 61 13.52 6.21 -13.79
C LEU A 61 14.57 5.43 -14.58
N ALA A 62 14.44 4.11 -14.67
CA ALA A 62 15.35 3.27 -15.44
C ALA A 62 15.31 3.63 -16.94
N LEU A 63 14.13 3.95 -17.46
CA LEU A 63 13.98 4.41 -18.85
C LEU A 63 14.75 5.71 -19.08
N ASN A 64 14.57 6.73 -18.23
CA ASN A 64 15.29 8.00 -18.39
C ASN A 64 16.82 7.81 -18.32
N VAL A 65 17.32 6.94 -17.44
CA VAL A 65 18.76 6.59 -17.39
C VAL A 65 19.24 5.99 -18.72
N SER A 66 18.54 4.97 -19.23
CA SER A 66 18.90 4.32 -20.50
C SER A 66 18.80 5.27 -21.70
N GLN A 67 17.77 6.12 -21.75
CA GLN A 67 17.61 7.12 -22.80
C GLN A 67 18.72 8.17 -22.76
N THR A 68 19.11 8.62 -21.57
CA THR A 68 20.26 9.53 -21.38
C THR A 68 21.54 8.91 -21.92
N GLN A 69 21.81 7.64 -21.58
CA GLN A 69 22.96 6.91 -22.12
C GLN A 69 22.91 6.82 -23.65
N GLN A 70 21.77 6.42 -24.20
CA GLN A 70 21.58 6.29 -25.64
C GLN A 70 21.84 7.61 -26.37
N TRP A 71 21.24 8.71 -25.93
CA TRP A 71 21.39 10.01 -26.58
C TRP A 71 22.83 10.54 -26.53
N LEU A 72 23.52 10.36 -25.41
CA LEU A 72 24.91 10.83 -25.26
C LEU A 72 25.90 9.95 -26.03
N THR A 73 25.67 8.64 -26.10
CA THR A 73 26.46 7.75 -26.94
C THR A 73 26.21 7.99 -28.43
N ASP A 74 24.96 8.21 -28.84
CA ASP A 74 24.64 8.55 -30.23
C ASP A 74 25.27 9.88 -30.64
N ALA A 75 25.18 10.93 -29.80
CA ALA A 75 25.87 12.20 -30.00
C ALA A 75 27.40 12.01 -30.13
N SER A 76 27.98 11.08 -29.37
CA SER A 76 29.41 10.75 -29.42
C SER A 76 29.81 10.11 -30.76
N VAL A 77 28.93 9.31 -31.35
CA VAL A 77 29.19 8.59 -32.60
C VAL A 77 28.88 9.45 -33.83
N THR A 78 27.77 10.18 -33.80
CA THR A 78 27.27 10.99 -34.92
C THR A 78 27.91 12.37 -34.98
N GLY A 79 28.41 12.89 -33.85
CA GLY A 79 28.86 14.25 -33.71
C GLY A 79 27.71 15.26 -33.56
N ASP A 80 26.46 14.80 -33.48
CA ASP A 80 25.29 15.66 -33.40
C ASP A 80 25.09 16.18 -31.96
N ARG A 81 25.11 17.51 -31.83
CA ARG A 81 24.88 18.19 -30.55
C ARG A 81 23.42 18.14 -30.10
N GLU A 82 22.48 17.78 -30.97
CA GLU A 82 21.06 17.62 -30.62
C GLU A 82 20.86 16.50 -29.57
N GLY A 83 21.63 15.41 -29.65
CA GLY A 83 21.59 14.33 -28.65
C GLY A 83 21.89 14.81 -27.23
N ILE A 84 22.74 15.83 -27.07
CA ILE A 84 23.01 16.45 -25.75
C ILE A 84 21.75 17.17 -25.23
N GLN A 85 20.97 17.81 -26.10
CA GLN A 85 19.72 18.47 -25.69
C GLN A 85 18.66 17.44 -25.30
N PHE A 86 18.52 16.34 -26.03
CA PHE A 86 17.63 15.25 -25.65
C PHE A 86 18.03 14.62 -24.31
N ALA A 87 19.33 14.42 -24.06
CA ALA A 87 19.80 13.96 -22.76
C ALA A 87 19.46 14.93 -21.60
N ARG A 88 19.51 16.24 -21.84
CA ARG A 88 19.08 17.25 -20.85
C ARG A 88 17.56 17.23 -20.61
N GLU A 89 16.77 16.94 -21.64
CA GLU A 89 15.32 16.77 -21.47
C GLU A 89 15.00 15.50 -20.67
N GLU A 90 15.71 14.39 -20.91
CA GLU A 90 15.60 13.18 -20.08
C GLU A 90 15.96 13.45 -18.61
N ALA A 91 16.96 14.30 -18.36
CA ALA A 91 17.33 14.72 -17.00
C ALA A 91 16.20 15.49 -16.31
N ARG A 92 15.58 16.42 -17.03
CA ARG A 92 14.42 17.18 -16.55
C ARG A 92 13.27 16.25 -16.19
N LEU A 93 12.92 15.32 -17.07
CA LEU A 93 11.86 14.33 -16.85
C LEU A 93 12.16 13.40 -15.66
N LEU A 94 13.42 12.99 -15.50
CA LEU A 94 13.83 12.18 -14.36
C LEU A 94 13.70 12.96 -13.04
N HIS A 95 14.07 14.24 -13.00
CA HIS A 95 13.89 15.09 -11.82
C HIS A 95 12.42 15.21 -11.45
N GLU A 96 11.53 15.48 -12.42
CA GLU A 96 10.09 15.55 -12.16
C GLU A 96 9.53 14.24 -11.60
N ARG A 97 10.00 13.10 -12.10
CA ARG A 97 9.64 11.79 -11.56
C ARG A 97 10.14 11.62 -10.13
N ILE A 98 11.41 11.93 -9.87
CA ILE A 98 12.00 11.84 -8.52
C ILE A 98 11.25 12.72 -7.53
N ASP A 99 10.97 13.97 -7.89
CA ASP A 99 10.24 14.91 -7.03
C ASP A 99 8.85 14.36 -6.71
N SER A 100 8.13 13.88 -7.73
CA SER A 100 6.82 13.28 -7.52
C SER A 100 6.86 12.02 -6.65
N ILE A 101 7.87 11.16 -6.80
CA ILE A 101 8.00 9.94 -6.00
C ILE A 101 8.39 10.34 -4.56
N SER A 102 9.24 11.34 -4.39
CA SER A 102 9.65 11.88 -3.08
C SER A 102 8.47 12.46 -2.33
N ASP A 103 7.63 13.26 -2.98
CA ASP A 103 6.39 13.80 -2.41
C ASP A 103 5.46 12.71 -1.88
N TYR A 104 5.41 11.59 -2.60
CA TYR A 104 4.63 10.43 -2.19
C TYR A 104 5.19 9.80 -0.90
N TYR A 105 6.50 9.49 -0.87
CA TYR A 105 7.13 8.91 0.32
C TYR A 105 7.14 9.85 1.52
N GLN A 106 7.25 11.16 1.30
CA GLN A 106 7.14 12.15 2.35
C GLN A 106 5.74 12.15 3.01
N LYS A 107 4.67 12.05 2.22
CA LYS A 107 3.29 11.90 2.75
C LYS A 107 3.07 10.60 3.50
N MET A 108 3.84 9.56 3.17
CA MET A 108 3.83 8.27 3.87
C MET A 108 4.71 8.27 5.13
N GLY A 109 5.50 9.32 5.37
CA GLY A 109 6.44 9.40 6.48
C GLY A 109 7.70 8.54 6.28
N ASP A 110 7.98 8.12 5.05
CA ASP A 110 9.14 7.28 4.72
C ASP A 110 10.33 8.15 4.31
N GLN A 111 11.03 8.67 5.33
CA GLN A 111 12.20 9.54 5.11
C GLN A 111 13.36 8.78 4.46
N ALA A 112 13.49 7.47 4.70
CA ALA A 112 14.55 6.66 4.12
C ALA A 112 14.44 6.58 2.59
N ALA A 113 13.21 6.37 2.08
CA ALA A 113 12.96 6.39 0.64
C ALA A 113 13.22 7.77 0.01
N VAL A 114 12.87 8.85 0.71
CA VAL A 114 13.17 10.23 0.25
C VAL A 114 14.68 10.47 0.16
N ASP A 115 15.44 10.01 1.15
CA ASP A 115 16.90 10.16 1.17
C ASP A 115 17.57 9.31 0.07
N GLU A 116 17.06 8.11 -0.20
CA GLU A 116 17.53 7.25 -1.29
C GLU A 116 17.26 7.88 -2.67
N LEU A 117 16.08 8.47 -2.88
CA LEU A 117 15.75 9.22 -4.10
C LEU A 117 16.65 10.43 -4.31
N LYS A 118 17.01 11.13 -3.23
CA LYS A 118 17.97 12.24 -3.28
C LYS A 118 19.36 11.77 -3.70
N GLN A 119 19.80 10.61 -3.21
CA GLN A 119 21.08 10.01 -3.63
C GLN A 119 21.04 9.56 -5.10
N LEU A 120 19.94 8.94 -5.54
CA LEU A 120 19.72 8.57 -6.94
C LEU A 120 19.80 9.79 -7.86
N ARG A 121 19.15 10.90 -7.47
CA ARG A 121 19.21 12.15 -8.22
C ARG A 121 20.64 12.68 -8.35
N ALA A 122 21.35 12.79 -7.23
CA ALA A 122 22.72 13.28 -7.22
C ALA A 122 23.67 12.41 -8.07
N LYS A 123 23.50 11.10 -8.01
CA LYS A 123 24.26 10.16 -8.84
C LYS A 123 23.93 10.32 -10.32
N TYR A 124 22.65 10.41 -10.67
CA TYR A 124 22.21 10.66 -12.04
C TYR A 124 22.79 11.96 -12.60
N ASP A 125 22.76 13.05 -11.83
CA ASP A 125 23.29 14.35 -12.25
C ASP A 125 24.79 14.28 -12.57
N ALA A 126 25.57 13.62 -11.70
CA ALA A 126 26.99 13.39 -11.93
C ALA A 126 27.26 12.52 -13.17
N THR A 127 26.49 11.44 -13.35
CA THR A 127 26.60 10.55 -14.52
C THR A 127 26.21 11.26 -15.82
N SER A 128 25.14 12.05 -15.82
CA SER A 128 24.69 12.82 -16.99
C SER A 128 25.74 13.87 -17.39
N GLU A 129 26.30 14.61 -16.43
CA GLU A 129 27.36 15.57 -16.71
C GLU A 129 28.64 14.89 -17.24
N LEU A 130 29.00 13.72 -16.70
CA LEU A 130 30.09 12.90 -17.22
C LEU A 130 29.85 12.48 -18.68
N GLY A 131 28.65 12.01 -19.01
CA GLY A 131 28.27 11.63 -20.37
C GLY A 131 28.23 12.83 -21.33
N ILE A 132 27.83 14.01 -20.87
CA ILE A 132 27.90 15.25 -21.67
C ILE A 132 29.35 15.62 -21.97
N ARG A 133 30.25 15.49 -20.99
CA ARG A 133 31.69 15.70 -21.19
C ARG A 133 32.28 14.68 -22.17
N MET A 134 31.86 13.43 -22.07
CA MET A 134 32.22 12.37 -23.01
C MET A 134 31.79 12.73 -24.44
N ALA A 135 30.51 13.07 -24.65
CA ALA A 135 29.99 13.43 -25.97
C ALA A 135 30.74 14.62 -26.57
N ASN A 136 30.99 15.68 -25.78
CA ASN A 136 31.77 16.82 -26.25
C ASN A 136 33.21 16.43 -26.64
N ALA A 137 33.87 15.55 -25.89
CA ALA A 137 35.22 15.10 -26.24
C ALA A 137 35.26 14.41 -27.62
N TYR A 138 34.27 13.57 -27.93
CA TYR A 138 34.15 12.97 -29.26
C TYR A 138 33.82 13.99 -30.36
N ILE A 139 32.89 14.91 -30.09
CA ILE A 139 32.51 15.98 -31.03
C ILE A 139 33.70 16.89 -31.37
N ASP A 140 34.51 17.22 -30.36
CA ASP A 140 35.67 18.10 -30.49
C ASP A 140 36.91 17.35 -31.05
N GLY A 141 36.79 16.05 -31.33
CA GLY A 141 37.81 15.22 -31.97
C GLY A 141 38.82 14.55 -31.03
N ASP A 142 38.70 14.71 -29.71
CA ASP A 142 39.54 14.06 -28.72
C ASP A 142 39.01 12.65 -28.37
N ARG A 143 39.29 11.70 -29.27
CA ARG A 143 38.87 10.29 -29.10
C ARG A 143 39.51 9.61 -27.90
N ASN A 144 40.72 10.01 -27.50
CA ASN A 144 41.39 9.38 -26.36
C ASN A 144 40.68 9.75 -25.05
N LEU A 145 40.36 11.03 -24.88
CA LEU A 145 39.55 11.50 -23.76
C LEU A 145 38.14 10.92 -23.82
N GLY A 146 37.51 10.91 -25.00
CA GLY A 146 36.19 10.31 -25.21
C GLY A 146 36.13 8.85 -24.74
N ASN A 147 37.08 8.02 -25.18
CA ASN A 147 37.15 6.60 -24.80
C ASN A 147 37.35 6.41 -23.29
N LEU A 148 38.21 7.21 -22.66
CA LEU A 148 38.44 7.16 -21.22
C LEU A 148 37.17 7.51 -20.43
N LEU A 149 36.45 8.56 -20.86
CA LEU A 149 35.21 8.99 -20.21
C LEU A 149 34.07 8.00 -20.46
N MET A 150 34.03 7.34 -21.62
CA MET A 150 33.04 6.32 -21.96
C MET A 150 33.09 5.12 -21.01
N GLU A 151 34.27 4.62 -20.66
CA GLU A 151 34.40 3.52 -19.70
C GLU A 151 33.81 3.88 -18.32
N SER A 152 34.08 5.10 -17.85
CA SER A 152 33.53 5.60 -16.59
C SER A 152 32.02 5.83 -16.68
N PHE A 153 31.55 6.38 -17.80
CA PHE A 153 30.14 6.65 -18.05
C PHE A 153 29.30 5.37 -18.12
N ASP A 154 29.80 4.33 -18.79
CA ASP A 154 29.13 3.03 -18.86
C ASP A 154 29.05 2.36 -17.48
N ALA A 155 30.13 2.41 -16.70
CA ALA A 155 30.14 1.89 -15.33
C ALA A 155 29.15 2.64 -14.43
N ASP A 156 29.11 3.97 -14.53
CA ASP A 156 28.18 4.81 -13.78
C ASP A 156 26.72 4.57 -14.17
N CYS A 157 26.41 4.45 -15.47
CA CYS A 157 25.08 4.10 -15.97
C CYS A 157 24.64 2.72 -15.44
N ALA A 158 25.51 1.70 -15.51
CA ALA A 158 25.21 0.37 -14.99
C ALA A 158 24.97 0.39 -13.47
N SER A 159 25.80 1.13 -12.74
CA SER A 159 25.69 1.30 -11.29
C SER A 159 24.42 2.08 -10.89
N LEU A 160 23.97 3.02 -11.72
CA LEU A 160 22.75 3.77 -11.52
C LEU A 160 21.49 2.93 -11.81
N LEU A 161 21.49 2.18 -12.91
CA LEU A 161 20.41 1.22 -13.22
C LEU A 161 20.26 0.17 -12.12
N SER A 162 21.37 -0.33 -11.58
CA SER A 162 21.35 -1.23 -10.42
C SER A 162 20.74 -0.58 -9.18
N ALA A 163 21.09 0.69 -8.90
CA ALA A 163 20.51 1.44 -7.78
C ALA A 163 19.00 1.66 -7.95
N VAL A 164 18.54 2.02 -9.15
CA VAL A 164 17.10 2.14 -9.46
C VAL A 164 16.37 0.82 -9.27
N GLU A 165 16.95 -0.29 -9.70
CA GLU A 165 16.35 -1.62 -9.54
C GLU A 165 16.30 -2.06 -8.07
N ASN A 166 17.33 -1.74 -7.28
CA ASN A 166 17.36 -2.02 -5.85
C ASN A 166 16.30 -1.19 -5.11
N PHE A 167 16.19 0.10 -5.41
CA PHE A 167 15.10 0.94 -4.91
C PHE A 167 13.75 0.30 -5.24
N ARG A 168 13.51 -0.07 -6.51
CA ARG A 168 12.26 -0.72 -6.94
C ARG A 168 11.97 -2.01 -6.17
N LYS A 169 12.96 -2.87 -5.95
CA LYS A 169 12.81 -4.13 -5.19
C LYS A 169 12.46 -3.87 -3.74
N HIS A 170 13.19 -2.95 -3.08
CA HIS A 170 12.91 -2.57 -1.70
C HIS A 170 11.47 -2.09 -1.54
N GLN A 171 11.01 -1.26 -2.47
CA GLN A 171 9.63 -0.77 -2.49
C GLN A 171 8.60 -1.86 -2.75
N HIS A 172 8.90 -2.80 -3.64
CA HIS A 172 8.01 -3.94 -3.91
C HIS A 172 7.87 -4.86 -2.68
N GLU A 173 8.96 -5.14 -1.98
CA GLU A 173 8.95 -5.95 -0.76
C GLU A 173 8.16 -5.30 0.37
N LEU A 174 8.31 -3.97 0.56
CA LEU A 174 7.51 -3.23 1.53
C LEU A 174 6.01 -3.27 1.20
N ILE A 175 5.64 -3.09 -0.07
CA ILE A 175 4.23 -3.17 -0.51
C ILE A 175 3.68 -4.58 -0.32
N LEU A 176 4.42 -5.62 -0.68
CA LEU A 176 3.99 -7.01 -0.51
C LEU A 176 3.86 -7.40 0.97
N ASN A 177 4.80 -6.99 1.82
CA ASN A 177 4.75 -7.28 3.26
C ASN A 177 3.59 -6.53 3.93
N ASN A 178 3.40 -5.25 3.60
CA ASN A 178 2.25 -4.48 4.08
C ASN A 178 0.93 -5.08 3.56
N GLY A 179 0.86 -5.46 2.28
CA GLY A 179 -0.30 -6.11 1.68
C GLY A 179 -0.65 -7.44 2.35
N ARG A 180 0.33 -8.31 2.63
CA ARG A 180 0.14 -9.57 3.36
C ARG A 180 -0.30 -9.34 4.80
N SER A 181 0.24 -8.32 5.47
CA SER A 181 -0.19 -7.94 6.83
C SER A 181 -1.65 -7.47 6.86
N ILE A 182 -2.10 -6.74 5.82
CA ILE A 182 -3.49 -6.30 5.67
C ILE A 182 -4.41 -7.49 5.39
N ILE A 183 -4.02 -8.41 4.51
CA ILE A 183 -4.80 -9.62 4.20
C ILE A 183 -4.95 -10.51 5.45
N SER A 184 -3.85 -10.77 6.17
CA SER A 184 -3.88 -11.59 7.38
C SER A 184 -4.65 -10.92 8.53
N ALA A 185 -4.58 -9.59 8.68
CA ALA A 185 -5.44 -8.85 9.61
C ALA A 185 -6.93 -8.95 9.23
N ASN A 186 -7.22 -9.01 7.93
CA ASN A 186 -8.57 -9.18 7.40
C ASN A 186 -9.12 -10.60 7.63
N GLU A 187 -8.30 -11.64 7.45
CA GLU A 187 -8.66 -13.03 7.75
C GLU A 187 -8.96 -13.22 9.25
N LYS A 188 -8.09 -12.70 10.13
CA LYS A 188 -8.30 -12.72 11.58
C LYS A 188 -9.58 -11.98 11.99
N SER A 189 -9.83 -10.82 11.36
CA SER A 189 -11.06 -10.05 11.59
C SER A 189 -12.32 -10.79 11.13
N SER A 190 -12.27 -11.41 9.95
CA SER A 190 -13.38 -12.21 9.40
C SER A 190 -13.71 -13.39 10.32
N MET A 191 -12.70 -14.09 10.83
CA MET A 191 -12.90 -15.18 11.79
C MET A 191 -13.51 -14.70 13.10
N ALA A 192 -13.10 -13.52 13.61
CA ALA A 192 -13.68 -12.91 14.80
C ALA A 192 -15.18 -12.56 14.61
N ILE A 193 -15.57 -12.07 13.42
CA ILE A 193 -16.99 -11.80 13.09
C ILE A 193 -17.80 -13.09 13.11
N VAL A 194 -17.30 -14.18 12.52
CA VAL A 194 -17.99 -15.48 12.52
C VAL A 194 -18.18 -16.01 13.94
N ILE A 195 -17.14 -15.91 14.78
CA ILE A 195 -17.21 -16.32 16.20
C ILE A 195 -18.22 -15.46 16.97
N ALA A 196 -18.23 -14.14 16.75
CA ALA A 196 -19.17 -13.23 17.39
C ALA A 196 -20.62 -13.53 16.99
N PHE A 197 -20.88 -13.82 15.70
CA PHE A 197 -22.19 -14.25 15.22
C PHE A 197 -22.62 -15.59 15.83
N ALA A 198 -21.72 -16.58 15.88
CA ALA A 198 -22.00 -17.89 16.48
C ALA A 198 -22.31 -17.77 17.98
N ALA A 199 -21.55 -16.96 18.71
CA ALA A 199 -21.80 -16.66 20.12
C ALA A 199 -23.14 -15.94 20.33
N GLY A 200 -23.45 -14.95 19.49
CA GLY A 200 -24.73 -14.24 19.50
C GLY A 200 -25.91 -15.17 19.28
N LEU A 201 -25.82 -16.07 18.29
CA LEU A 201 -26.81 -17.12 18.04
C LEU A 201 -26.98 -18.05 19.25
N GLY A 202 -25.89 -18.49 19.87
CA GLY A 202 -25.93 -19.32 21.08
C GLY A 202 -26.65 -18.64 22.24
N ILE A 203 -26.39 -17.35 22.47
CA ILE A 203 -27.09 -16.55 23.49
C ILE A 203 -28.58 -16.43 23.17
N CYS A 204 -28.93 -16.22 21.89
CA CYS A 204 -30.32 -16.14 21.46
C CYS A 204 -31.09 -17.44 21.71
N ILE A 205 -30.48 -18.59 21.38
CA ILE A 205 -31.06 -19.92 21.63
C ILE A 205 -31.24 -20.15 23.14
N LEU A 206 -30.24 -19.80 23.95
CA LEU A 206 -30.29 -19.95 25.40
C LEU A 206 -31.41 -19.10 26.02
N ILE A 207 -31.55 -17.84 25.61
CA ILE A 207 -32.60 -16.93 26.09
C ILE A 207 -33.97 -17.42 25.64
N ALA A 208 -34.12 -17.83 24.37
CA ALA A 208 -35.36 -18.40 23.87
C ALA A 208 -35.78 -19.63 24.68
N TYR A 209 -34.83 -20.52 25.01
CA TYR A 209 -35.06 -21.67 25.87
C TYR A 209 -35.49 -21.28 27.30
N LEU A 210 -34.78 -20.33 27.93
CA LEU A 210 -35.08 -19.86 29.29
C LEU A 210 -36.45 -19.18 29.39
N VAL A 211 -36.80 -18.33 28.41
CA VAL A 211 -38.09 -17.65 28.34
C VAL A 211 -39.21 -18.66 28.07
N SER A 212 -39.01 -19.59 27.13
CA SER A 212 -39.98 -20.66 26.84
C SER A 212 -40.26 -21.50 28.08
N ARG A 213 -39.21 -21.96 28.79
CA ARG A 213 -39.36 -22.73 30.04
C ARG A 213 -40.03 -21.91 31.16
N SER A 214 -39.68 -20.63 31.29
CA SER A 214 -40.26 -19.71 32.28
C SER A 214 -41.75 -19.46 32.09
N ILE A 215 -42.24 -19.51 30.84
CA ILE A 215 -43.65 -19.24 30.52
C ILE A 215 -44.46 -20.55 30.51
N THR A 216 -43.92 -21.61 29.91
CA THR A 216 -44.64 -22.89 29.73
C THR A 216 -44.77 -23.71 31.03
N GLN A 217 -43.77 -23.68 31.93
CA GLN A 217 -43.85 -24.39 33.21
C GLN A 217 -45.01 -23.94 34.12
N PRO A 218 -45.24 -22.63 34.36
CA PRO A 218 -46.38 -22.20 35.18
C PRO A 218 -47.73 -22.42 34.48
N LEU A 219 -47.80 -22.38 33.15
CA LEU A 219 -49.03 -22.68 32.41
C LEU A 219 -49.42 -24.17 32.47
N GLY A 220 -48.45 -25.08 32.36
CA GLY A 220 -48.69 -26.53 32.49
C GLY A 220 -49.03 -26.99 33.91
N ALA A 221 -48.70 -26.17 34.92
CA ALA A 221 -49.08 -26.40 36.32
C ALA A 221 -50.50 -25.89 36.65
N MET A 222 -51.12 -25.07 35.78
CA MET A 222 -52.49 -24.59 35.95
C MET A 222 -53.53 -25.44 35.21
N THR A 223 -53.10 -26.33 34.31
CA THR A 223 -53.99 -27.22 33.53
C THR A 223 -53.99 -28.67 34.01
N ARG A 224 -53.30 -28.99 35.10
CA ARG A 224 -53.46 -30.23 35.88
C ARG A 224 -54.14 -29.91 37.20
#